data_AF-A0A7V5ZH66-F1
#
_entry.id   AF-A0A7V5ZH66-F1
#
_cell.length_a   1.000
_cell.length_b   1.000
_cell.length_c   1.000
_cell.angle_alpha   90.00
_cell.angle_beta   90.00
_cell.angle_gamma   90.00
#
_symmetry.space_group_name_H-M   'P 1'
#
loop_
_entity.id
_entity.type
_entity.pdbx_description
1 polymer ?
#
loop_
_entity_poly.entity_id
_entity_poly.type
_entity_poly.pdbx_seq_one_letter_code
_entity_poly.pdbx_strand_id
1 'polypeptide(L)'
;MPKTLEREWEFELPAGKPEELLAALAARDRLFGQTITMEPEEEPTKSVEVWFGTSDALDGTVYHLGVYAELSGAKEYLEAAADALSEIVEDQIEAGVADAQAATLLERRAAGDIAFAAIPEEEERPQVVVPEWLAPEGAELPWGFRAVDNSGAAWPTQETVERHGRLVVVPFGGEYLLYALPSLEEEEG
;
A
#
# COMPACT_ATOMS: atom_id res chain seq x y z
N MET A 1 20.63 -3.73 -23.92
CA MET A 1 20.12 -4.23 -22.62
C MET A 1 19.65 -3.01 -21.86
N PRO A 2 18.40 -2.99 -21.37
CA PRO A 2 17.94 -1.92 -20.49
C PRO A 2 18.87 -1.84 -19.28
N LYS A 3 19.12 -0.62 -18.81
CA LYS A 3 19.85 -0.40 -17.56
C LYS A 3 18.83 -0.24 -16.46
N THR A 4 19.18 -0.75 -15.28
CA THR A 4 18.39 -0.56 -14.07
C THR A 4 19.07 0.44 -13.13
N LEU A 5 18.25 1.16 -12.38
CA LEU A 5 18.63 2.03 -11.26
C LEU A 5 17.63 1.79 -10.13
N GLU A 6 18.12 1.65 -8.90
CA GLU A 6 17.30 1.47 -7.72
C GLU A 6 17.29 2.76 -6.89
N ARG A 7 16.15 3.10 -6.30
CA ARG A 7 15.99 4.24 -5.38
C ARG A 7 15.13 3.85 -4.19
N GLU A 8 15.44 4.42 -3.04
CA GLU A 8 14.78 4.12 -1.78
C GLU A 8 14.50 5.41 -1.00
N TRP A 9 13.36 5.44 -0.30
CA TRP A 9 12.95 6.49 0.61
C TRP A 9 12.39 5.88 1.89
N GLU A 10 12.63 6.56 3.01
CA GLU A 10 12.06 6.20 4.32
C GLU A 10 11.27 7.38 4.86
N PHE A 11 10.03 7.12 5.25
CA PHE A 11 9.14 8.12 5.83
C PHE A 11 8.68 7.70 7.22
N GLU A 12 8.67 8.67 8.14
CA GLU A 12 8.06 8.54 9.45
C GLU A 12 6.71 9.27 9.44
N LEU A 13 5.63 8.52 9.62
CA LEU A 13 4.26 9.03 9.64
C LEU A 13 3.68 8.89 11.04
N PRO A 14 2.82 9.83 11.48
CA PRO A 14 2.15 9.72 12.77
C PRO A 14 1.21 8.51 12.77
N ALA A 15 1.10 7.83 13.93
CA ALA A 15 0.23 6.69 14.15
C ALA A 15 -0.38 6.69 15.57
N GLY A 16 -0.50 7.86 16.20
CA GLY A 16 -1.05 8.01 17.55
C GLY A 16 -2.57 7.93 17.61
N LYS A 17 -3.25 7.92 16.46
CA LYS A 17 -4.71 7.83 16.30
C LYS A 17 -5.08 6.87 15.17
N PRO A 18 -6.29 6.27 15.17
CA PRO A 18 -6.69 5.37 14.11
C PRO A 18 -6.74 6.06 12.74
N GLU A 19 -7.08 7.35 12.68
CA GLU A 19 -7.10 8.12 11.43
C GLU A 19 -5.69 8.40 10.90
N GLU A 20 -4.71 8.56 11.80
CA GLU A 20 -3.30 8.76 11.43
C GLU A 20 -2.71 7.46 10.86
N LEU A 21 -3.01 6.32 11.49
CA LEU A 21 -2.60 5.01 11.01
C LEU A 21 -3.30 4.63 9.69
N LEU A 22 -4.58 4.99 9.52
CA LEU A 22 -5.31 4.84 8.27
C LEU A 22 -4.65 5.64 7.13
N ALA A 23 -4.26 6.89 7.39
CA ALA A 23 -3.57 7.72 6.40
C ALA A 23 -2.22 7.12 5.97
N ALA A 24 -1.46 6.59 6.92
CA ALA A 24 -0.19 5.94 6.62
C ALA A 24 -0.36 4.67 5.76
N LEU A 25 -1.36 3.85 6.08
CA LEU A 25 -1.69 2.65 5.30
C LEU A 25 -2.30 2.98 3.93
N ALA A 26 -3.07 4.06 3.81
CA ALA A 26 -3.57 4.54 2.53
C ALA A 26 -2.44 5.07 1.63
N ALA A 27 -1.43 5.74 2.21
CA ALA A 27 -0.24 6.14 1.46
C ALA A 27 0.52 4.91 0.93
N ARG A 28 0.68 3.86 1.75
CA ARG A 28 1.25 2.58 1.32
C ARG A 28 0.45 1.96 0.16
N ASP A 29 -0.88 1.93 0.27
CA ASP A 29 -1.79 1.41 -0.77
C ASP A 29 -1.59 2.11 -2.11
N ARG A 30 -1.43 3.44 -2.11
CA ARG A 30 -1.22 4.21 -3.33
C ARG A 30 0.12 3.93 -4.00
N LEU A 31 1.14 3.54 -3.26
CA LEU A 31 2.49 3.33 -3.77
C LEU A 31 2.76 1.87 -4.15
N PHE A 32 2.28 0.92 -3.35
CA PHE A 32 2.67 -0.48 -3.52
C PHE A 32 2.20 -1.07 -4.86
N GLY A 33 3.12 -1.71 -5.58
CA GLY A 33 2.82 -2.44 -6.81
C GLY A 33 2.46 -1.54 -8.00
N GLN A 34 2.55 -0.20 -7.84
CA GLN A 34 2.36 0.72 -8.94
C GLN A 34 3.47 0.55 -9.98
N THR A 35 3.08 0.69 -11.24
CA THR A 35 4.03 0.85 -12.35
C THR A 35 3.71 2.15 -13.05
N ILE A 36 4.71 3.03 -13.20
CA ILE A 36 4.57 4.26 -13.96
C ILE A 36 5.53 4.25 -15.15
N THR A 37 5.08 4.81 -16.26
CA THR A 37 5.88 5.02 -17.47
C THR A 37 6.20 6.49 -17.58
N MET A 38 7.49 6.83 -17.52
CA MET A 38 7.97 8.20 -17.67
C MET A 38 8.49 8.41 -19.08
N GLU A 39 7.82 9.26 -19.85
CA GLU A 39 8.19 9.55 -21.25
C GLU A 39 8.96 10.88 -21.35
N PRO A 40 10.24 10.85 -21.78
CA PRO A 40 10.96 12.09 -22.04
C PRO A 40 10.30 12.88 -23.18
N GLU A 41 10.05 14.17 -22.97
CA GLU A 41 9.39 15.04 -23.98
C GLU A 41 10.10 15.03 -25.34
N GLU A 42 11.44 14.96 -25.32
CA GLU A 42 12.26 15.02 -26.53
C GLU A 42 12.32 13.68 -27.29
N GLU A 43 12.22 12.55 -26.58
CA GLU A 43 12.34 11.20 -27.14
C GLU A 43 11.39 10.20 -26.45
N PRO A 44 10.07 10.24 -26.73
CA PRO A 44 9.08 9.40 -26.03
C PRO A 44 9.34 7.89 -26.14
N THR A 45 9.99 7.44 -27.23
CA THR A 45 10.37 6.03 -27.44
C THR A 45 11.47 5.54 -26.49
N LYS A 46 12.04 6.42 -25.66
CA LYS A 46 13.04 6.10 -24.64
C LYS A 46 12.46 6.23 -23.24
N SER A 47 11.24 5.73 -23.05
CA SER A 47 10.57 5.72 -21.76
C SER A 47 11.40 5.02 -20.67
N VAL A 48 11.18 5.45 -19.44
CA VAL A 48 11.67 4.78 -18.25
C VAL A 48 10.46 4.16 -17.57
N GLU A 49 10.47 2.84 -17.43
CA GLU A 49 9.49 2.11 -16.62
C GLU A 49 9.95 2.12 -15.17
N VAL A 50 9.03 2.38 -14.25
CA VAL A 50 9.31 2.40 -12.82
C VAL A 50 8.33 1.49 -12.11
N TRP A 51 8.84 0.55 -11.33
CA TRP A 51 8.04 -0.30 -10.44
C TRP A 51 8.28 0.08 -8.99
N PHE A 52 7.21 0.20 -8.20
CA PHE A 52 7.27 0.54 -6.78
C PHE A 52 7.00 -0.66 -5.87
N GLY A 53 7.85 -0.83 -4.86
CA GLY A 53 7.64 -1.69 -3.70
C GLY A 53 7.54 -0.85 -2.42
N THR A 54 6.93 -1.43 -1.39
CA THR A 54 6.87 -0.82 -0.05
C THR A 54 7.10 -1.86 1.03
N SER A 55 7.44 -1.39 2.23
CA SER A 55 7.47 -2.17 3.46
C SER A 55 6.97 -1.31 4.61
N ASP A 56 6.35 -1.92 5.62
CA ASP A 56 5.85 -1.18 6.78
C ASP A 56 6.18 -1.77 8.16
N ALA A 57 6.33 -0.88 9.13
CA ALA A 57 6.51 -1.22 10.53
C ALA A 57 5.87 -0.16 11.45
N LEU A 58 5.54 -0.56 12.67
CA LEU A 58 5.01 0.34 13.71
C LEU A 58 5.92 0.30 14.95
N ASP A 59 6.48 1.45 15.32
CA ASP A 59 7.20 1.65 16.59
C ASP A 59 6.45 2.67 17.46
N GLY A 60 5.72 2.17 18.47
CA GLY A 60 4.92 2.99 19.36
C GLY A 60 3.82 3.76 18.62
N THR A 61 4.04 5.06 18.40
CA THR A 61 3.11 5.96 17.70
C THR A 61 3.69 6.48 16.38
N VAL A 62 4.75 5.85 15.87
CA VAL A 62 5.39 6.19 14.61
C VAL A 62 5.25 5.02 13.66
N TYR A 63 4.65 5.27 12.50
CA TYR A 63 4.60 4.33 11.39
C TYR A 63 5.79 4.60 10.47
N HIS A 64 6.55 3.56 10.16
CA HIS A 64 7.68 3.61 9.24
C HIS A 64 7.23 3.06 7.90
N LEU A 65 7.30 3.90 6.86
CA LEU A 65 7.06 3.51 5.46
C LEU A 65 8.39 3.47 4.72
N GLY A 66 8.81 2.29 4.31
CA GLY A 66 9.86 2.13 3.29
C GLY A 66 9.24 2.12 1.91
N VAL A 67 9.83 2.88 0.97
CA VAL A 67 9.45 2.90 -0.45
C VAL A 67 10.69 2.58 -1.27
N TYR A 68 10.57 1.60 -2.16
CA TYR A 68 11.60 1.18 -3.11
C TYR A 68 11.07 1.40 -4.54
N ALA A 69 11.94 1.86 -5.43
CA ALA A 69 11.64 1.94 -6.85
C ALA A 69 12.74 1.27 -7.69
N GLU A 70 12.31 0.41 -8.62
CA GLU A 70 13.15 -0.11 -9.70
C GLU A 70 12.86 0.64 -10.99
N LEU A 71 13.85 1.37 -11.51
CA LEU A 71 13.75 2.08 -12.78
C LEU A 71 14.45 1.27 -13.87
N SER A 72 13.81 1.09 -15.02
CA SER A 72 14.35 0.37 -16.17
C SER A 72 14.13 1.15 -17.46
N GLY A 73 15.21 1.43 -18.19
CA GLY A 73 15.11 2.24 -19.40
C GLY A 73 16.45 2.66 -20.02
N ALA A 74 16.40 3.73 -20.80
CA ALA A 74 17.57 4.35 -21.42
C ALA A 74 18.43 5.07 -20.38
N LYS A 75 19.74 4.76 -20.35
CA LYS A 75 20.66 5.17 -19.28
C LYS A 75 20.68 6.68 -19.06
N GLU A 76 20.63 7.46 -20.14
CA GLU A 76 20.68 8.92 -20.10
C GLU A 76 19.47 9.56 -19.40
N TYR A 77 18.35 8.85 -19.23
CA TYR A 77 17.13 9.35 -18.57
C TYR A 77 16.90 8.80 -17.17
N LEU A 78 17.60 7.74 -16.75
CA LEU A 78 17.36 7.08 -15.45
C LEU A 78 17.55 8.02 -14.26
N GLU A 79 18.60 8.84 -14.26
CA GLU A 79 18.86 9.76 -13.14
C GLU A 79 17.81 10.87 -13.07
N ALA A 80 17.44 11.45 -14.23
CA ALA A 80 16.42 12.47 -14.28
C ALA A 80 15.04 11.93 -13.86
N ALA A 81 14.71 10.70 -14.27
CA ALA A 81 13.51 10.00 -13.81
C ALA A 81 13.54 9.80 -12.29
N ALA A 82 14.65 9.28 -11.75
CA ALA A 82 14.82 9.07 -10.32
C ALA A 82 14.69 10.36 -9.48
N ASP A 83 15.22 11.49 -9.96
CA ASP A 83 15.10 12.77 -9.27
C ASP A 83 13.63 13.22 -9.22
N ALA A 84 12.86 13.02 -10.30
CA ALA A 84 11.44 13.34 -10.36
C ALA A 84 10.55 12.40 -9.51
N LEU A 85 10.99 11.17 -9.23
CA LEU A 85 10.21 10.23 -8.41
C LEU A 85 9.98 10.73 -6.98
N SER A 86 10.87 11.56 -6.42
CA SER A 86 10.70 12.03 -5.04
C SER A 86 9.42 12.86 -4.89
N GLU A 87 9.11 13.73 -5.86
CA GLU A 87 7.87 14.51 -5.88
C GLU A 87 6.66 13.59 -6.04
N ILE A 88 6.72 12.60 -6.94
CA ILE A 88 5.64 11.62 -7.14
C ILE A 88 5.35 10.83 -5.84
N VAL A 89 6.39 10.40 -5.13
CA VAL A 89 6.23 9.65 -3.88
C VAL A 89 5.59 10.53 -2.80
N GLU A 90 6.06 11.77 -2.65
CA GLU A 90 5.47 12.72 -1.71
C GLU A 90 4.00 13.03 -2.04
N ASP A 91 3.67 13.22 -3.33
CA ASP A 91 2.30 13.45 -3.81
C ASP A 91 1.39 12.25 -3.52
N GLN A 92 1.87 11.01 -3.72
CA GLN A 92 1.09 9.82 -3.36
C GLN A 92 0.87 9.69 -1.85
N ILE A 93 1.84 10.11 -1.03
CA ILE A 93 1.67 10.15 0.43
C ILE A 93 0.58 11.16 0.81
N GLU A 94 0.61 12.37 0.23
CA GLU A 94 -0.42 13.38 0.46
C GLU A 94 -1.80 12.91 -0.02
N ALA A 95 -1.88 12.29 -1.20
CA ALA A 95 -3.11 11.71 -1.71
C ALA A 95 -3.63 10.57 -0.81
N GLY A 96 -2.75 9.79 -0.19
CA GLY A 96 -3.12 8.79 0.83
C GLY A 96 -3.79 9.42 2.07
N VAL A 97 -3.33 10.59 2.49
CA VAL A 97 -3.98 11.36 3.58
C VAL A 97 -5.38 11.81 3.15
N ALA A 98 -5.55 12.27 1.92
CA ALA A 98 -6.86 12.66 1.38
C ALA A 98 -7.82 11.45 1.29
N ASP A 99 -7.32 10.30 0.81
CA ASP A 99 -8.08 9.05 0.76
C ASP A 99 -8.57 8.63 2.15
N ALA A 100 -7.71 8.72 3.17
CA ALA A 100 -8.05 8.40 4.54
C ALA A 100 -9.11 9.35 5.14
N GLN A 101 -9.10 10.63 4.76
CA GLN A 101 -10.13 11.59 5.18
C GLN A 101 -11.48 11.31 4.51
N ALA A 102 -11.48 10.80 3.28
CA ALA A 102 -12.67 10.40 2.54
C ALA A 102 -13.12 8.95 2.84
N ALA A 103 -12.34 8.20 3.61
CA ALA A 103 -12.58 6.79 3.87
C ALA A 103 -13.86 6.55 4.68
N THR A 104 -14.56 5.46 4.36
CA THR A 104 -15.75 5.02 5.09
C THR A 104 -15.40 3.88 6.01
N LEU A 105 -15.62 4.05 7.31
CA LEU A 105 -15.54 2.95 8.27
C LEU A 105 -16.71 1.98 8.04
N LEU A 106 -16.39 0.74 7.69
CA LEU A 106 -17.39 -0.31 7.43
C LEU A 106 -17.71 -1.12 8.67
N GLU A 107 -16.68 -1.53 9.41
CA GLU A 107 -16.81 -2.50 10.49
C GLU A 107 -15.74 -2.29 11.57
N ARG A 108 -16.07 -2.71 12.80
CA ARG A 108 -15.15 -2.80 13.93
C ARG A 108 -15.19 -4.21 14.50
N ARG A 109 -14.03 -4.79 14.80
CA ARG A 109 -13.90 -6.09 15.46
C ARG A 109 -12.95 -5.98 16.63
N ALA A 110 -13.26 -6.66 17.73
CA ALA A 110 -12.29 -6.79 18.82
C ALA A 110 -11.08 -7.58 18.31
N ALA A 111 -9.87 -7.22 18.74
CA ALA A 111 -8.66 -7.90 18.30
C ALA A 111 -8.65 -9.39 18.68
N GLY A 112 -9.35 -9.76 19.76
CA GLY A 112 -9.50 -11.16 20.17
C GLY A 112 -10.44 -12.00 19.29
N ASP A 113 -11.19 -11.38 18.37
CA ASP A 113 -12.11 -12.08 17.46
C ASP A 113 -11.52 -12.35 16.07
N ILE A 114 -10.34 -11.80 15.79
CA ILE A 114 -9.66 -11.86 14.50
C ILE A 114 -8.25 -12.40 14.69
N ALA A 115 -7.89 -13.40 13.89
CA ALA A 115 -6.54 -13.92 13.77
C ALA A 115 -6.01 -13.65 12.35
N PHE A 116 -4.69 -13.73 12.17
CA PHE A 116 -4.05 -13.65 10.87
C PHE A 116 -3.51 -15.02 10.48
N ALA A 117 -3.84 -15.47 9.28
CA ALA A 117 -3.47 -16.77 8.76
C ALA A 117 -2.76 -16.61 7.41
N ALA A 118 -1.66 -17.35 7.23
CA ALA A 118 -1.00 -17.45 5.93
C ALA A 118 -1.95 -18.12 4.92
N ILE A 119 -1.87 -17.69 3.67
CA ILE A 119 -2.71 -18.17 2.57
C ILE A 119 -1.84 -18.46 1.34
N PRO A 120 -2.29 -19.33 0.42
CA PRO A 120 -1.62 -19.52 -0.86
C PRO A 120 -1.87 -18.36 -1.83
N GLU A 121 -1.02 -18.22 -2.85
CA GLU A 121 -1.06 -17.15 -3.85
C GLU A 121 -2.44 -16.99 -4.52
N GLU A 122 -3.15 -18.10 -4.80
CA GLU A 122 -4.47 -18.05 -5.46
C GLU A 122 -5.57 -17.44 -4.58
N GLU A 123 -5.35 -17.39 -3.26
CA GLU A 123 -6.26 -16.78 -2.29
C GLU A 123 -5.91 -15.31 -1.99
N GLU A 124 -4.80 -14.79 -2.51
CA GLU A 124 -4.38 -13.41 -2.29
C GLU A 124 -5.45 -12.41 -2.74
N ARG A 125 -5.54 -11.31 -1.99
CA ARG A 125 -6.49 -10.22 -2.26
C ARG A 125 -5.74 -8.90 -2.20
N PRO A 126 -5.14 -8.46 -3.33
CA PRO A 126 -4.43 -7.19 -3.41
C PRO A 126 -5.24 -5.97 -2.97
N GLN A 127 -6.58 -6.09 -3.01
CA GLN A 127 -7.53 -5.07 -2.59
C GLN A 127 -7.58 -4.84 -1.07
N VAL A 128 -7.00 -5.73 -0.27
CA VAL A 128 -7.06 -5.67 1.20
C VAL A 128 -5.67 -5.38 1.74
N VAL A 129 -5.48 -4.16 2.21
CA VAL A 129 -4.26 -3.71 2.86
C VAL A 129 -4.30 -4.14 4.33
N VAL A 130 -3.40 -5.06 4.66
CA VAL A 130 -3.14 -5.48 6.03
C VAL A 130 -1.72 -5.06 6.40
N PRO A 131 -1.52 -4.44 7.58
CA PRO A 131 -0.18 -4.10 8.05
C PRO A 131 0.75 -5.30 8.14
N GLU A 132 1.99 -5.15 7.68
CA GLU A 132 2.95 -6.25 7.55
C GLU A 132 3.37 -6.80 8.92
N TRP A 133 3.38 -5.97 9.96
CA TRP A 133 3.68 -6.43 11.33
C TRP A 133 2.61 -7.35 11.93
N LEU A 134 1.46 -7.51 11.28
CA LEU A 134 0.42 -8.48 11.68
C LEU A 134 0.59 -9.83 10.98
N ALA A 135 1.52 -9.95 10.04
CA ALA A 135 1.75 -11.18 9.30
C ALA A 135 2.18 -12.32 10.23
N PRO A 136 1.60 -13.52 10.08
CA PRO A 136 2.07 -14.70 10.79
C PRO A 136 3.44 -15.13 10.24
N GLU A 137 4.20 -15.87 11.06
CA GLU A 137 5.49 -16.42 10.65
C GLU A 137 5.35 -17.28 9.38
N GLY A 138 6.19 -16.99 8.38
CA GLY A 138 6.23 -17.73 7.11
C GLY A 138 5.24 -17.27 6.05
N ALA A 139 4.45 -16.21 6.30
CA ALA A 139 3.66 -15.58 5.25
C ALA A 139 4.55 -14.83 4.25
N GLU A 140 4.18 -14.90 2.96
CA GLU A 140 4.79 -14.07 1.92
C GLU A 140 4.14 -12.68 1.95
N LEU A 141 4.95 -11.63 2.04
CA LEU A 141 4.44 -10.26 2.14
C LEU A 141 4.25 -9.65 0.73
N PRO A 142 3.25 -8.77 0.55
CA PRO A 142 2.32 -8.30 1.58
C PRO A 142 0.99 -9.08 1.64
N TRP A 143 0.68 -9.92 0.65
CA TRP A 143 -0.66 -10.50 0.48
C TRP A 143 -0.79 -11.97 0.85
N GLY A 144 0.31 -12.67 1.13
CA GLY A 144 0.34 -14.10 1.51
C GLY A 144 -0.22 -14.39 2.91
N PHE A 145 -1.01 -13.47 3.47
CA PHE A 145 -1.82 -13.70 4.67
C PHE A 145 -3.09 -12.86 4.64
N ARG A 146 -4.08 -13.25 5.45
CA ARG A 146 -5.31 -12.48 5.64
C ARG A 146 -5.81 -12.56 7.07
N ALA A 147 -6.72 -11.65 7.41
CA ALA A 147 -7.50 -11.77 8.62
C ALA A 147 -8.63 -12.82 8.47
N VAL A 148 -8.84 -13.59 9.54
CA VAL A 148 -9.91 -14.58 9.68
C VAL A 148 -10.60 -14.43 11.03
N ASP A 149 -11.90 -14.70 11.08
CA ASP A 149 -12.65 -14.69 12.33
C ASP A 149 -12.42 -15.96 13.18
N ASN A 150 -13.03 -16.01 14.36
CA ASN A 150 -12.98 -17.17 15.26
C ASN A 150 -13.49 -18.50 14.66
N SER A 151 -14.25 -18.45 13.56
CA SER A 151 -14.70 -19.64 12.83
C SER A 151 -13.72 -20.08 11.73
N GLY A 152 -12.67 -19.28 11.48
CA GLY A 152 -11.73 -19.45 10.38
C GLY A 152 -12.22 -18.87 9.06
N ALA A 153 -13.34 -18.15 9.05
CA ALA A 153 -13.86 -17.51 7.84
C ALA A 153 -13.09 -16.21 7.55
N ALA A 154 -12.88 -15.91 6.26
CA ALA A 154 -12.18 -14.70 5.85
C ALA A 154 -12.92 -13.43 6.32
N TRP A 155 -12.15 -12.50 6.87
CA TRP A 155 -12.59 -11.14 7.19
C TRP A 155 -11.59 -10.14 6.62
N PRO A 156 -11.99 -9.16 5.78
CA PRO A 156 -13.33 -8.95 5.23
C PRO A 156 -13.84 -10.12 4.38
N THR A 157 -15.17 -10.22 4.22
CA THR A 157 -15.76 -11.25 3.34
C THR A 157 -15.49 -10.93 1.88
N GLN A 158 -15.51 -11.94 1.01
CA GLN A 158 -15.37 -11.74 -0.44
C GLN A 158 -16.41 -10.76 -1.01
N GLU A 159 -17.65 -10.78 -0.52
CA GLU A 159 -18.69 -9.81 -0.93
C GLU A 159 -18.29 -8.37 -0.57
N THR A 160 -17.66 -8.17 0.59
CA THR A 160 -17.15 -6.86 1.01
C THR A 160 -16.00 -6.40 0.12
N VAL A 161 -15.07 -7.30 -0.21
CA VAL A 161 -13.93 -7.01 -1.11
C VAL A 161 -14.43 -6.57 -2.48
N GLU A 162 -15.34 -7.34 -3.08
CA GLU A 162 -15.92 -7.05 -4.41
C GLU A 162 -16.69 -5.73 -4.45
N ARG A 163 -17.30 -5.31 -3.34
CA ARG A 163 -18.08 -4.08 -3.27
C ARG A 163 -17.22 -2.82 -3.22
N HIS A 164 -16.06 -2.87 -2.57
CA HIS A 164 -15.32 -1.66 -2.19
C HIS A 164 -13.99 -1.49 -2.93
N GLY A 165 -13.37 -2.56 -3.42
CA GLY A 165 -12.17 -2.50 -4.28
C GLY A 165 -10.86 -2.08 -3.58
N ARG A 166 -10.92 -1.20 -2.56
CA ARG A 166 -9.79 -0.78 -1.71
C ARG A 166 -10.21 -0.80 -0.25
N LEU A 167 -9.68 -1.76 0.50
CA LEU A 167 -9.98 -1.99 1.92
C LEU A 167 -8.70 -1.91 2.75
N VAL A 168 -8.78 -1.29 3.92
CA VAL A 168 -7.65 -1.17 4.85
C VAL A 168 -8.06 -1.68 6.23
N VAL A 169 -7.25 -2.57 6.80
CA VAL A 169 -7.38 -3.04 8.18
C VAL A 169 -6.48 -2.21 9.09
N VAL A 170 -7.08 -1.43 9.98
CA VAL A 170 -6.36 -0.56 10.93
C VAL A 170 -6.39 -1.18 12.33
N PRO A 171 -5.25 -1.66 12.87
CA PRO A 171 -5.14 -2.13 14.24
C PRO A 171 -5.01 -0.96 15.21
N PHE A 172 -6.02 -0.69 16.04
CA PHE A 172 -5.94 0.41 16.99
C PHE A 172 -6.76 0.15 18.26
N GLY A 173 -6.18 0.45 19.42
CA GLY A 173 -6.91 0.42 20.70
C GLY A 173 -7.48 -0.95 21.11
N GLY A 174 -6.90 -2.05 20.62
CA GLY A 174 -7.43 -3.40 20.87
C GLY A 174 -8.57 -3.80 19.93
N GLU A 175 -8.79 -3.05 18.86
CA GLU A 175 -9.74 -3.34 17.79
C GLU A 175 -9.02 -3.43 16.43
N TYR A 176 -9.65 -4.11 15.48
CA TYR A 176 -9.37 -3.97 14.06
C TYR A 176 -10.54 -3.21 13.42
N LEU A 177 -10.21 -2.12 12.73
CA LEU A 177 -11.16 -1.26 12.05
C LEU A 177 -11.02 -1.52 10.54
N LEU A 178 -12.12 -1.83 9.87
CA LEU A 178 -12.13 -2.03 8.43
C LEU A 178 -12.65 -0.76 7.75
N TYR A 179 -11.80 -0.12 6.97
CA TYR A 179 -12.14 1.05 6.17
C TYR A 179 -12.21 0.69 4.67
N ALA A 180 -13.14 1.33 3.96
CA ALA A 180 -13.09 1.43 2.51
C ALA A 180 -12.51 2.79 2.12
N LEU A 181 -11.45 2.78 1.31
CA LEU A 181 -10.92 3.98 0.68
C LEU A 181 -11.79 4.35 -0.53
N PRO A 182 -11.80 5.62 -0.97
CA PRO A 182 -12.37 5.97 -2.27
C PRO A 182 -11.67 5.18 -3.38
N SER A 183 -12.36 4.96 -4.51
CA SER A 183 -11.68 4.47 -5.71
C SER A 183 -10.57 5.44 -6.10
N LEU A 184 -9.47 4.92 -6.64
CA LEU A 184 -8.52 5.76 -7.36
C LEU A 184 -9.28 6.36 -8.55
N GLU A 185 -9.27 7.68 -8.69
CA GLU A 185 -9.80 8.30 -9.90
C GLU A 185 -9.00 7.75 -11.08
N GLU A 186 -9.68 7.14 -12.05
CA GLU A 186 -9.07 6.95 -13.36
C GLU A 186 -8.84 8.36 -13.89
N GLU A 187 -7.59 8.81 -13.98
CA GLU A 187 -7.31 9.97 -14.82
C GLU A 187 -7.88 9.64 -16.20
N GLU A 188 -8.89 10.41 -16.64
CA GLU A 188 -9.40 10.32 -18.00
C GLU A 188 -8.22 10.58 -18.95
N GLY A 189 -7.66 9.49 -19.50
CA GLY A 189 -6.63 9.53 -20.54
C GLY A 189 -7.14 10.12 -21.84
#